data_AF-A0A2I2FHU6-F1
#
_entry.id   AF-A0A2I2FHU6-F1
#
_cell.length_a   1.000
_cell.length_b   1.000
_cell.length_c   1.000
_cell.angle_alpha   90.00
_cell.angle_beta   90.00
_cell.angle_gamma   90.00
#
_symmetry.space_group_name_H-M   'P 1'
#
loop_
_entity.id
_entity.type
_entity.pdbx_description
1 polymer ?
#
loop_
_entity_poly.entity_id
_entity_poly.type
_entity_poly.pdbx_seq_one_letter_code
_entity_poly.pdbx_strand_id
1 'polypeptide(L)'
;MTRWIRKLLRLVRLFKGRNGYERLSPREEPPWSPFLELPLDILLVIIPYLQLVDQACLALTCKPLYRLLRSVHGDEQLAWPRYLASPLPACEFGSQSHVLRNDLLLKLEDTHWRFCRRCLKLHPKNHFTYADTWRPSLDRYCIIDVGVVDLCACLALTYANGIRLVDWIQTGVASHDLHRNICRKFQLRVLKNTRFLIHRCSVTSEPDAFVALTTTVALGSDNCLVVTTRHNVYWSTPHHHPGDFSDNRAIYRAPHNIESIFACPHMHALAWLYGQYSRFLVHEKRCGVCDTTLNLLHSTGDGLHSVIQAERNLGIMYNNLSKPWVQSGCSLRWWKSSRRPGNPMERLWYEWSRWP
;
A
#
# COMPACT_ATOMS: atom_id res chain seq x y z
N MET A 1 6.62 13.03 35.63
CA MET A 1 5.47 12.15 36.01
C MET A 1 4.10 12.83 35.78
N THR A 2 3.84 13.45 34.61
CA THR A 2 2.70 14.41 34.48
C THR A 2 1.96 14.41 33.13
N ARG A 3 2.41 13.62 32.14
CA ARG A 3 1.79 13.55 30.79
C ARG A 3 0.82 12.38 30.64
N TRP A 4 1.08 11.28 31.35
CA TRP A 4 0.26 10.06 31.35
C TRP A 4 -1.03 10.24 32.17
N ILE A 5 -0.92 10.82 33.37
CA ILE A 5 -2.07 11.12 34.24
C ILE A 5 -3.06 12.08 33.55
N ARG A 6 -2.58 13.10 32.82
CA ARG A 6 -3.46 14.00 32.04
C ARG A 6 -4.17 13.29 30.88
N LYS A 7 -3.53 12.30 30.23
CA LYS A 7 -4.18 11.45 29.22
C LYS A 7 -5.24 10.55 29.86
N LEU A 8 -4.93 9.96 31.02
CA LEU A 8 -5.83 9.10 31.77
C LEU A 8 -7.06 9.87 32.27
N LEU A 9 -6.87 11.07 32.84
CA LEU A 9 -7.96 11.95 33.26
C LEU A 9 -8.82 12.44 32.08
N ARG A 10 -8.24 12.66 30.89
CA ARG A 10 -9.01 12.96 29.67
C ARG A 10 -9.83 11.75 29.20
N LEU A 11 -9.29 10.54 29.29
CA LEU A 11 -10.02 9.30 28.97
C LEU A 11 -11.17 9.08 29.96
N VAL A 12 -10.94 9.21 31.27
CA VAL A 12 -11.98 9.09 32.32
C VAL A 12 -13.11 10.12 32.12
N ARG A 13 -12.79 11.37 31.77
CA ARG A 13 -13.82 12.39 31.45
C ARG A 13 -14.62 12.06 30.17
N LEU A 14 -14.01 11.38 29.20
CA LEU A 14 -14.68 10.97 27.96
C LEU A 14 -15.55 9.71 28.13
N PHE A 15 -15.23 8.85 29.09
CA PHE A 15 -16.12 7.76 29.51
C PHE A 15 -17.34 8.29 30.29
N LYS A 16 -17.21 9.41 31.01
CA LYS A 16 -18.31 10.05 31.75
C LYS A 16 -19.13 11.09 30.96
N GLY A 17 -18.73 11.48 29.75
CA GLY A 17 -19.34 12.62 29.06
C GLY A 17 -19.85 12.32 27.66
N ARG A 18 -21.14 11.94 27.53
CA ARG A 18 -22.04 12.30 26.42
C ARG A 18 -23.49 11.84 26.65
N ASN A 19 -24.28 12.71 27.28
CA ASN A 19 -25.73 12.80 27.05
C ASN A 19 -25.90 13.65 25.77
N GLY A 20 -26.37 13.07 24.68
CA GLY A 20 -26.54 13.82 23.43
C GLY A 20 -27.05 13.02 22.23
N TYR A 21 -27.72 11.91 22.48
CA TYR A 21 -28.62 11.27 21.52
C TYR A 21 -30.02 11.37 22.12
N GLU A 22 -31.00 11.81 21.33
CA GLU A 22 -32.40 11.86 21.73
C GLU A 22 -32.81 10.54 22.35
N ARG A 23 -33.45 10.66 23.52
CA ARG A 23 -33.81 9.55 24.39
C ARG A 23 -34.86 8.69 23.67
N LEU A 24 -34.45 7.54 23.15
CA LEU A 24 -35.39 6.49 22.75
C LEU A 24 -36.17 6.04 24.00
N SER A 25 -37.40 5.60 23.78
CA SER A 25 -38.38 5.22 24.81
C SER A 25 -37.78 4.30 25.91
N PRO A 26 -38.15 4.45 27.20
CA PRO A 26 -37.47 3.80 28.35
C PRO A 26 -37.53 2.27 28.46
N ARG A 27 -37.97 1.54 27.42
CA ARG A 27 -38.23 0.09 27.52
C ARG A 27 -37.29 -0.82 26.72
N GLU A 28 -36.34 -0.29 25.95
CA GLU A 28 -35.50 -1.13 25.07
C GLU A 28 -34.05 -0.62 24.95
N GLU A 29 -33.46 -0.05 26.00
CA GLU A 29 -32.00 0.12 26.00
C GLU A 29 -31.36 -1.25 26.29
N PRO A 30 -30.61 -1.86 25.35
CA PRO A 30 -29.85 -3.06 25.67
C PRO A 30 -28.90 -2.73 26.83
N PRO A 31 -28.77 -3.61 27.83
CA PRO A 31 -27.88 -3.37 28.95
C PRO A 31 -26.49 -3.07 28.41
N TRP A 32 -25.88 -2.01 28.93
CA TRP A 32 -24.52 -1.63 28.59
C TRP A 32 -23.63 -2.86 28.76
N SER A 33 -22.70 -3.09 27.83
CA SER A 33 -21.80 -4.24 27.94
C SER A 33 -21.13 -4.22 29.31
N PRO A 34 -21.28 -5.27 30.15
CA PRO A 34 -20.69 -5.32 31.49
C PRO A 34 -19.17 -5.09 31.48
N PHE A 35 -18.54 -5.38 30.35
CA PHE A 35 -17.12 -5.12 30.12
C PHE A 35 -16.76 -3.62 30.15
N LEU A 36 -17.65 -2.74 29.67
CA LEU A 36 -17.43 -1.28 29.69
C LEU A 36 -17.69 -0.65 31.07
N GLU A 37 -18.31 -1.39 31.99
CA GLU A 37 -18.53 -0.97 33.37
C GLU A 37 -17.31 -1.27 34.26
N LEU A 38 -16.38 -2.09 33.78
CA LEU A 38 -15.14 -2.38 34.50
C LEU A 38 -14.32 -1.09 34.69
N PRO A 39 -13.72 -0.91 35.89
CA PRO A 39 -12.77 0.15 36.11
C PRO A 39 -11.62 0.13 35.08
N LEU A 40 -11.16 1.30 34.66
CA LEU A 40 -10.15 1.44 33.61
C LEU A 40 -8.85 0.69 33.94
N ASP A 41 -8.45 0.66 35.21
CA ASP A 41 -7.33 -0.10 35.73
C ASP A 41 -7.50 -1.61 35.51
N ILE A 42 -8.69 -2.16 35.73
CA ILE A 42 -8.98 -3.58 35.44
C ILE A 42 -8.91 -3.84 33.93
N LEU A 43 -9.48 -2.95 33.11
CA LEU A 43 -9.36 -3.05 31.66
C LEU A 43 -7.90 -3.05 31.19
N LEU A 44 -7.06 -2.19 31.78
CA LEU A 44 -5.63 -2.11 31.48
C LEU A 44 -4.85 -3.36 31.93
N VAL A 45 -5.36 -4.12 32.91
CA VAL A 45 -4.81 -5.42 33.29
C VAL A 45 -5.25 -6.52 32.32
N ILE A 46 -6.50 -6.50 31.84
CA ILE A 46 -7.03 -7.53 30.92
C ILE A 46 -6.41 -7.42 29.53
N ILE A 47 -6.33 -6.20 28.97
CA ILE A 47 -5.95 -5.94 27.57
C ILE A 47 -4.61 -6.61 27.18
N PRO A 48 -3.53 -6.54 27.98
CA PRO A 48 -2.25 -7.18 27.65
C PRO A 48 -2.30 -8.70 27.50
N TYR A 49 -3.30 -9.38 28.07
CA TYR A 49 -3.47 -10.84 27.91
C TYR A 49 -4.16 -11.22 26.59
N LEU A 50 -4.72 -10.26 25.86
CA LEU A 50 -5.31 -10.51 24.55
C LEU A 50 -4.22 -10.54 23.48
N GLN A 51 -4.37 -11.42 22.49
CA GLN A 51 -3.50 -11.38 21.31
C GLN A 51 -3.72 -10.09 20.51
N LEU A 52 -2.72 -9.68 19.72
CA LEU A 52 -2.75 -8.41 18.99
C LEU A 52 -4.00 -8.25 18.10
N VAL A 53 -4.40 -9.32 17.41
CA VAL A 53 -5.61 -9.34 16.57
C VAL A 53 -6.87 -9.13 17.40
N ASP A 54 -6.97 -9.76 18.57
CA ASP A 54 -8.12 -9.63 19.46
C ASP A 54 -8.21 -8.24 20.08
N GLN A 55 -7.06 -7.64 20.43
CA GLN A 55 -7.01 -6.24 20.84
C GLN A 55 -7.52 -5.31 19.73
N ALA A 56 -7.15 -5.57 18.47
CA ALA A 56 -7.62 -4.78 17.33
C ALA A 56 -9.13 -4.96 17.06
N CYS A 57 -9.65 -6.18 17.18
CA CYS A 57 -11.09 -6.44 17.09
C CYS A 57 -11.85 -5.73 18.22
N LEU A 58 -11.36 -5.86 19.47
CA LEU A 58 -11.95 -5.21 20.64
C LEU A 58 -12.00 -3.70 20.48
N ALA A 59 -10.94 -3.10 19.93
CA ALA A 59 -10.85 -1.68 19.65
C ALA A 59 -11.92 -1.21 18.65
N LEU A 60 -12.38 -2.06 17.72
CA LEU A 60 -13.39 -1.71 16.71
C LEU A 60 -14.84 -1.87 17.20
N THR A 61 -15.06 -2.45 18.38
CA THR A 61 -16.42 -2.66 18.91
C THR A 61 -17.13 -1.36 19.29
N CYS A 62 -16.41 -0.39 19.87
CA CYS A 62 -17.00 0.88 20.31
C CYS A 62 -16.00 2.02 20.40
N LYS A 63 -16.50 3.27 20.40
CA LYS A 63 -15.68 4.50 20.41
C LYS A 63 -14.73 4.62 21.63
N PRO A 64 -15.14 4.27 22.87
CA PRO A 64 -14.24 4.33 24.02
C PRO A 64 -13.06 3.35 23.90
N LEU A 65 -13.32 2.09 23.56
CA LEU A 65 -12.28 1.08 23.37
C LEU A 65 -11.37 1.43 22.18
N TYR A 66 -11.93 1.96 21.08
CA TYR A 66 -11.15 2.46 19.96
C TYR A 66 -10.14 3.54 20.38
N ARG A 67 -10.55 4.45 21.26
CA ARG A 67 -9.66 5.52 21.76
C ARG A 67 -8.59 4.98 22.70
N LEU A 68 -8.94 4.01 23.55
CA LEU A 68 -8.02 3.37 24.48
C LEU A 68 -6.95 2.55 23.74
N LEU A 69 -7.38 1.73 22.79
CA LEU A 69 -6.56 0.79 22.03
C LEU A 69 -6.09 1.36 20.68
N ARG A 70 -6.15 2.69 20.50
CA ARG A 70 -5.82 3.32 19.21
C ARG A 70 -4.41 2.97 18.70
N SER A 71 -3.46 2.76 19.60
CA SER A 71 -2.08 2.37 19.26
C SER A 71 -2.01 1.00 18.60
N VAL A 72 -2.91 0.08 18.93
CA VAL A 72 -2.97 -1.28 18.35
C VAL A 72 -3.20 -1.19 16.85
N HIS A 73 -4.10 -0.32 16.39
CA HIS A 73 -4.34 -0.11 14.96
C HIS A 73 -3.16 0.56 14.22
N GLY A 74 -2.19 1.11 14.96
CA GLY A 74 -0.95 1.65 14.41
C GLY A 74 0.19 0.64 14.39
N ASP A 75 -0.02 -0.57 14.90
CA ASP A 75 0.99 -1.62 14.92
C ASP A 75 1.39 -2.04 13.50
N GLU A 76 2.68 -2.20 13.27
CA GLU A 76 3.23 -2.51 11.95
C GLU A 76 2.79 -3.90 11.45
N GLN A 77 2.55 -4.85 12.36
CA GLN A 77 2.08 -6.20 12.01
C GLN A 77 0.63 -6.21 11.52
N LEU A 78 -0.14 -5.18 11.86
CA LEU A 78 -1.51 -4.97 11.39
C LEU A 78 -1.57 -3.96 10.24
N ALA A 79 -0.46 -3.34 9.85
CA ALA A 79 -0.43 -2.32 8.82
C ALA A 79 -0.76 -2.90 7.44
N TRP A 80 -1.41 -2.07 6.61
CA TRP A 80 -1.65 -2.40 5.21
C TRP A 80 -0.34 -2.89 4.55
N PRO A 81 -0.34 -4.03 3.84
CA PRO A 81 0.88 -4.58 3.27
C PRO A 81 1.49 -3.57 2.32
N ARG A 82 2.72 -3.16 2.64
CA ARG A 82 3.61 -2.42 1.76
C ARG A 82 4.50 -3.48 1.16
N TYR A 83 4.05 -4.15 0.11
CA TYR A 83 4.78 -5.31 -0.40
C TYR A 83 6.24 -4.90 -0.71
N LEU A 84 6.49 -3.71 -1.26
CA LEU A 84 7.86 -3.19 -1.53
C LEU A 84 8.73 -2.94 -0.29
N ALA A 85 8.12 -2.79 0.88
CA ALA A 85 8.85 -2.70 2.14
C ALA A 85 8.92 -4.06 2.87
N SER A 86 8.33 -5.12 2.32
CA SER A 86 8.22 -6.39 3.02
C SER A 86 9.40 -7.31 2.69
N PRO A 87 10.11 -7.83 3.72
CA PRO A 87 11.25 -8.73 3.52
C PRO A 87 10.83 -10.18 3.21
N LEU A 88 9.56 -10.53 3.42
CA LEU A 88 9.07 -11.90 3.17
C LEU A 88 8.90 -12.16 1.66
N PRO A 89 9.21 -13.38 1.19
CA PRO A 89 8.94 -13.79 -0.19
C PRO A 89 7.45 -13.60 -0.50
N ALA A 90 7.14 -12.97 -1.64
CA ALA A 90 5.75 -12.62 -1.91
C ALA A 90 4.80 -13.82 -1.93
N CYS A 91 5.25 -15.06 -2.15
CA CYS A 91 4.42 -16.27 -2.22
C CYS A 91 3.62 -16.61 -0.94
N GLU A 92 3.78 -15.86 0.14
CA GLU A 92 3.27 -16.23 1.46
C GLU A 92 2.10 -15.37 1.96
N PHE A 93 1.94 -14.13 1.46
CA PHE A 93 1.02 -13.16 2.06
C PHE A 93 -0.47 -13.45 1.89
N GLY A 94 -0.89 -14.16 0.84
CA GLY A 94 -2.31 -14.40 0.58
C GLY A 94 -2.82 -15.73 1.12
N SER A 95 -1.92 -16.65 1.46
CA SER A 95 -2.24 -18.06 1.76
C SER A 95 -1.87 -18.45 3.20
N GLN A 96 -1.02 -17.67 3.86
CA GLN A 96 -0.62 -17.96 5.23
C GLN A 96 -1.48 -17.16 6.22
N SER A 97 -2.06 -17.88 7.18
CA SER A 97 -2.70 -17.34 8.37
C SER A 97 -1.70 -16.61 9.30
N HIS A 98 -0.39 -16.82 9.13
CA HIS A 98 0.62 -16.21 10.02
C HIS A 98 0.80 -14.69 9.85
N VAL A 99 0.15 -14.06 8.87
CA VAL A 99 0.11 -12.60 8.76
C VAL A 99 -1.04 -12.09 9.63
N LEU A 100 -0.74 -11.55 10.82
CA LEU A 100 -1.74 -11.07 11.79
C LEU A 100 -2.80 -10.13 11.19
N ARG A 101 -2.43 -9.36 10.17
CA ARG A 101 -3.39 -8.55 9.42
C ARG A 101 -4.47 -9.36 8.71
N ASN A 102 -4.12 -10.47 8.06
CA ASN A 102 -5.11 -11.31 7.38
C ASN A 102 -6.06 -11.93 8.40
N ASP A 103 -5.54 -12.44 9.51
CA ASP A 103 -6.34 -12.95 10.62
C ASP A 103 -7.31 -11.88 11.14
N LEU A 104 -6.84 -10.64 11.32
CA LEU A 104 -7.70 -9.52 11.67
C LEU A 104 -8.81 -9.30 10.65
N LEU A 105 -8.48 -9.27 9.35
CA LEU A 105 -9.48 -9.05 8.30
C LEU A 105 -10.50 -10.20 8.22
N LEU A 106 -10.05 -11.44 8.42
CA LEU A 106 -10.91 -12.62 8.47
C LEU A 106 -11.86 -12.56 9.68
N LYS A 107 -11.39 -12.14 10.86
CA LYS A 107 -12.23 -11.94 12.05
C LYS A 107 -13.23 -10.79 11.91
N LEU A 108 -12.92 -9.80 11.08
CA LEU A 108 -13.78 -8.65 10.81
C LEU A 108 -14.75 -8.89 9.65
N GLU A 109 -14.77 -10.07 9.03
CA GLU A 109 -15.79 -10.41 8.05
C GLU A 109 -17.17 -10.50 8.68
N ASP A 110 -18.17 -10.01 7.95
CA ASP A 110 -19.56 -10.11 8.35
C ASP A 110 -20.46 -10.33 7.13
N THR A 111 -21.77 -10.10 7.29
CA THR A 111 -22.75 -10.23 6.20
C THR A 111 -22.60 -9.17 5.12
N HIS A 112 -21.97 -8.03 5.42
CA HIS A 112 -21.80 -6.87 4.55
C HIS A 112 -20.39 -6.79 3.95
N TRP A 113 -19.36 -7.23 4.67
CA TRP A 113 -17.95 -7.10 4.32
C TRP A 113 -17.26 -8.45 4.21
N ARG A 114 -16.56 -8.66 3.11
CA ARG A 114 -15.84 -9.91 2.80
C ARG A 114 -14.39 -9.61 2.44
N PHE A 115 -13.47 -10.44 2.88
CA PHE A 115 -12.06 -10.40 2.53
C PHE A 115 -11.86 -10.81 1.08
N CYS A 116 -11.02 -10.04 0.38
CA CYS A 116 -10.49 -10.38 -0.93
C CYS A 116 -9.01 -10.73 -0.80
N ARG A 117 -8.63 -11.96 -1.15
CA ARG A 117 -7.26 -12.46 -1.06
C ARG A 117 -6.29 -11.67 -1.94
N ARG A 118 -6.75 -11.19 -3.09
CA ARG A 118 -5.92 -10.45 -4.07
C ARG A 118 -5.65 -9.02 -3.64
N CYS A 119 -6.69 -8.35 -3.13
CA CYS A 119 -6.59 -6.97 -2.68
C CYS A 119 -6.09 -6.87 -1.24
N LEU A 120 -6.19 -7.94 -0.45
CA LEU A 120 -5.95 -8.01 1.00
C LEU A 120 -6.84 -7.05 1.83
N LYS A 121 -8.03 -6.70 1.31
CA LYS A 121 -9.03 -5.79 1.93
C LYS A 121 -10.32 -6.50 2.21
N LEU A 122 -11.07 -5.94 3.17
CA LEU A 122 -12.51 -6.08 3.21
C LEU A 122 -13.14 -5.23 2.10
N HIS A 123 -14.00 -5.85 1.31
CA HIS A 123 -14.86 -5.19 0.33
C HIS A 123 -16.33 -5.48 0.66
N PRO A 124 -17.26 -4.58 0.30
CA PRO A 124 -18.68 -4.87 0.43
C PRO A 124 -19.06 -6.13 -0.36
N LYS A 125 -20.02 -6.92 0.13
CA LYS A 125 -20.43 -8.21 -0.47
C LYS A 125 -20.82 -8.10 -1.95
N ASN A 126 -21.42 -6.98 -2.37
CA ASN A 126 -21.79 -6.73 -3.76
C ASN A 126 -20.58 -6.51 -4.71
N HIS A 127 -19.35 -6.45 -4.18
CA HIS A 127 -18.12 -6.45 -4.96
C HIS A 127 -17.59 -7.87 -5.23
N PHE A 128 -18.35 -8.92 -4.94
CA PHE A 128 -17.99 -10.31 -5.22
C PHE A 128 -18.99 -10.92 -6.20
N THR A 129 -18.51 -11.81 -7.07
CA THR A 129 -19.43 -12.57 -7.93
C THR A 129 -20.27 -13.50 -7.06
N TYR A 130 -21.39 -13.98 -7.60
CA TYR A 130 -22.18 -15.00 -6.92
C TYR A 130 -21.31 -16.22 -6.58
N ALA A 131 -20.48 -16.68 -7.53
CA ALA A 131 -19.56 -17.80 -7.32
C ALA A 131 -18.52 -17.53 -6.22
N ASP A 132 -17.88 -16.36 -6.22
CA ASP A 132 -16.88 -16.00 -5.20
C ASP A 132 -17.50 -15.86 -3.81
N THR A 133 -18.79 -15.52 -3.71
CA THR A 133 -19.48 -15.41 -2.41
C THR A 133 -19.51 -16.75 -1.66
N TRP A 134 -19.54 -17.87 -2.39
CA TRP A 134 -19.57 -19.23 -1.83
C TRP A 134 -18.18 -19.84 -1.60
N ARG A 135 -17.11 -19.19 -2.06
CA ARG A 135 -15.74 -19.67 -1.85
C ARG A 135 -15.28 -19.44 -0.41
N PRO A 136 -14.38 -20.29 0.12
CA PRO A 136 -13.70 -20.03 1.39
C PRO A 136 -13.00 -18.66 1.38
N SER A 137 -12.93 -17.98 2.53
CA SER A 137 -12.44 -16.59 2.60
C SER A 137 -11.06 -16.39 1.98
N LEU A 138 -10.15 -17.37 2.11
CA LEU A 138 -8.80 -17.33 1.54
C LEU A 138 -8.73 -17.61 0.03
N ASP A 139 -9.84 -17.98 -0.60
CA ASP A 139 -9.94 -18.25 -2.05
C ASP A 139 -10.85 -17.25 -2.78
N ARG A 140 -11.34 -16.22 -2.06
CA ARG A 140 -12.21 -15.19 -2.63
C ARG A 140 -11.45 -14.08 -3.34
N TYR A 141 -12.00 -13.69 -4.47
CA TYR A 141 -11.57 -12.51 -5.23
C TYR A 141 -12.76 -11.57 -5.40
N CYS A 142 -12.53 -10.27 -5.24
CA CYS A 142 -13.53 -9.28 -5.61
C CYS A 142 -13.62 -9.19 -7.14
N ILE A 143 -14.77 -8.76 -7.66
CA ILE A 143 -15.07 -8.57 -9.09
C ILE A 143 -13.99 -7.73 -9.78
N ILE A 144 -13.40 -6.78 -9.06
CA ILE A 144 -12.39 -5.87 -9.60
C ILE A 144 -11.03 -6.59 -9.80
N ASP A 145 -10.72 -7.69 -9.09
CA ASP A 145 -9.55 -8.60 -9.20
C ASP A 145 -8.23 -8.05 -9.81
N VAL A 146 -7.92 -6.78 -9.58
CA VAL A 146 -6.77 -6.12 -10.23
C VAL A 146 -5.57 -6.00 -9.30
N GLY A 147 -5.70 -6.34 -8.02
CA GLY A 147 -4.60 -6.37 -7.06
C GLY A 147 -4.18 -4.99 -6.53
N VAL A 148 -2.95 -4.93 -6.03
CA VAL A 148 -2.35 -3.76 -5.37
C VAL A 148 -1.19 -3.22 -6.20
N VAL A 149 -1.20 -1.93 -6.48
CA VAL A 149 -0.11 -1.21 -7.13
C VAL A 149 0.69 -0.48 -6.05
N ASP A 150 1.92 -0.90 -5.83
CA ASP A 150 2.85 -0.11 -5.05
C ASP A 150 3.45 1.00 -5.91
N LEU A 151 3.43 2.24 -5.42
CA LEU A 151 4.09 3.38 -6.06
C LEU A 151 5.54 3.54 -5.56
N CYS A 152 5.75 3.27 -4.27
CA CYS A 152 7.06 3.22 -3.59
C CYS A 152 6.91 2.40 -2.29
N ALA A 153 8.01 2.17 -1.57
CA ALA A 153 8.03 1.43 -0.30
C ALA A 153 7.04 1.96 0.74
N CYS A 154 6.68 3.25 0.71
CA CYS A 154 5.79 3.84 1.71
C CYS A 154 4.33 4.09 1.23
N LEU A 155 4.00 3.74 -0.02
CA LEU A 155 2.70 4.06 -0.61
C LEU A 155 2.22 2.99 -1.60
N ALA A 156 1.10 2.35 -1.26
CA ALA A 156 0.43 1.35 -2.08
C ALA A 156 -1.03 1.75 -2.35
N LEU A 157 -1.54 1.38 -3.52
CA LEU A 157 -2.87 1.73 -4.01
C LEU A 157 -3.66 0.49 -4.42
N THR A 158 -4.95 0.46 -4.08
CA THR A 158 -5.92 -0.41 -4.75
C THR A 158 -6.55 0.33 -5.93
N TYR A 159 -7.20 -0.38 -6.84
CA TYR A 159 -7.89 0.25 -7.97
C TYR A 159 -8.97 1.23 -7.55
N ALA A 160 -9.71 0.92 -6.46
CA ALA A 160 -10.63 1.85 -5.85
C ALA A 160 -9.94 3.16 -5.44
N ASN A 161 -8.71 3.10 -4.89
CA ASN A 161 -7.93 4.32 -4.65
C ASN A 161 -7.64 5.04 -5.97
N GLY A 162 -7.25 4.31 -7.03
CA GLY A 162 -7.03 4.86 -8.38
C GLY A 162 -8.20 5.67 -8.90
N ILE A 163 -9.43 5.13 -8.83
CA ILE A 163 -10.66 5.87 -9.19
C ILE A 163 -10.78 7.17 -8.37
N ARG A 164 -10.56 7.11 -7.05
CA ARG A 164 -10.64 8.29 -6.18
C ARG A 164 -9.51 9.30 -6.43
N LEU A 165 -8.33 8.86 -6.89
CA LEU A 165 -7.25 9.76 -7.30
C LEU A 165 -7.60 10.47 -8.61
N VAL A 166 -8.24 9.79 -9.57
CA VAL A 166 -8.74 10.41 -10.80
C VAL A 166 -9.73 11.52 -10.46
N ASP A 167 -10.72 11.23 -9.62
CA ASP A 167 -11.70 12.21 -9.15
C ASP A 167 -11.03 13.40 -8.44
N TRP A 168 -10.04 13.14 -7.58
CA TRP A 168 -9.29 14.21 -6.92
C TRP A 168 -8.49 15.07 -7.91
N ILE A 169 -7.85 14.47 -8.91
CA ILE A 169 -7.12 15.20 -9.94
C ILE A 169 -8.09 16.05 -10.77
N GLN A 170 -9.26 15.52 -11.12
CA GLN A 170 -10.26 16.22 -11.93
C GLN A 170 -10.96 17.35 -11.19
N THR A 171 -11.35 17.15 -9.93
CA THR A 171 -12.14 18.13 -9.15
C THR A 171 -11.26 19.07 -8.34
N GLY A 172 -10.03 18.66 -8.02
CA GLY A 172 -9.15 19.35 -7.07
C GLY A 172 -9.46 19.06 -5.60
N VAL A 173 -10.46 18.21 -5.30
CA VAL A 173 -10.88 17.88 -3.93
C VAL A 173 -10.75 16.39 -3.68
N ALA A 174 -10.11 16.01 -2.58
CA ALA A 174 -10.00 14.60 -2.21
C ALA A 174 -11.37 14.06 -1.79
N SER A 175 -11.78 12.93 -2.37
CA SER A 175 -13.01 12.24 -1.96
C SER A 175 -12.98 11.88 -0.47
N HIS A 176 -14.11 12.04 0.22
CA HIS A 176 -14.26 11.69 1.64
C HIS A 176 -14.00 10.20 1.93
N ASP A 177 -14.20 9.34 0.92
CA ASP A 177 -13.97 7.90 1.02
C ASP A 177 -12.50 7.52 0.81
N LEU A 178 -11.66 8.45 0.34
CA LEU A 178 -10.24 8.18 0.19
C LEU A 178 -9.58 8.16 1.57
N HIS A 179 -8.89 7.04 1.84
CA HIS A 179 -8.29 6.82 3.15
C HIS A 179 -7.32 7.95 3.54
N ARG A 180 -7.49 8.51 4.75
CA ARG A 180 -6.76 9.69 5.24
C ARG A 180 -5.24 9.58 5.13
N ASN A 181 -4.67 8.39 5.30
CA ASN A 181 -3.22 8.20 5.15
C ASN A 181 -2.74 8.41 3.72
N ILE A 182 -3.55 8.05 2.71
CA ILE A 182 -3.24 8.31 1.30
C ILE A 182 -3.35 9.81 1.03
N CYS A 183 -4.42 10.46 1.49
CA CYS A 183 -4.58 11.91 1.34
C CYS A 183 -3.39 12.68 1.92
N ARG A 184 -2.87 12.26 3.09
CA ARG A 184 -1.71 12.90 3.73
C ARG A 184 -0.39 12.67 2.99
N LYS A 185 -0.26 11.60 2.21
CA LYS A 185 0.96 11.27 1.47
C LYS A 185 1.08 12.05 0.16
N PHE A 186 -0.03 12.61 -0.33
CA PHE A 186 -0.09 13.40 -1.55
C PHE A 186 -0.26 14.89 -1.26
N GLN A 187 0.34 15.69 -2.14
CA GLN A 187 0.09 17.13 -2.24
C GLN A 187 -0.47 17.41 -3.63
N LEU A 188 -1.65 18.03 -3.69
CA LEU A 188 -2.19 18.52 -4.96
C LEU A 188 -1.39 19.74 -5.43
N ARG A 189 -1.06 19.75 -6.72
CA ARG A 189 -0.41 20.86 -7.42
C ARG A 189 -1.09 21.12 -8.74
N VAL A 190 -0.96 22.37 -9.21
CA VAL A 190 -1.47 22.83 -10.50
C VAL A 190 -0.33 23.50 -11.23
N LEU A 191 -0.07 23.08 -12.47
CA LEU A 191 0.92 23.70 -13.34
C LEU A 191 0.32 23.82 -14.74
N LYS A 192 0.34 25.02 -15.32
CA LYS A 192 -0.21 25.29 -16.67
C LYS A 192 -1.64 24.73 -16.85
N ASN A 193 -2.50 24.96 -15.86
CA ASN A 193 -3.88 24.45 -15.80
C ASN A 193 -4.03 22.92 -15.71
N THR A 194 -2.94 22.17 -15.54
CA THR A 194 -2.96 20.72 -15.32
C THR A 194 -2.81 20.41 -13.83
N ARG A 195 -3.74 19.64 -13.28
CA ARG A 195 -3.72 19.15 -11.90
C ARG A 195 -2.97 17.84 -11.80
N PHE A 196 -2.23 17.66 -10.71
CA PHE A 196 -1.53 16.42 -10.42
C PHE A 196 -1.23 16.29 -8.92
N LEU A 197 -1.03 15.06 -8.47
CA LEU A 197 -0.69 14.74 -7.09
C LEU A 197 0.79 14.41 -7.00
N ILE A 198 1.49 15.01 -6.04
CA ILE A 198 2.90 14.72 -5.77
C ILE A 198 3.03 13.99 -4.45
N HIS A 199 3.81 12.92 -4.45
CA HIS A 199 4.32 12.23 -3.28
C HIS A 199 5.86 12.30 -3.28
N ARG A 200 6.46 12.53 -2.11
CA ARG A 200 7.92 12.52 -1.92
C ARG A 200 8.28 11.60 -0.77
N CYS A 201 9.32 10.81 -0.96
CA CYS A 201 9.90 9.93 0.05
C CYS A 201 11.38 9.68 -0.29
N SER A 202 12.07 8.93 0.56
CA SER A 202 13.46 8.55 0.34
C SER A 202 13.69 7.14 0.84
N VAL A 203 14.65 6.45 0.22
CA VAL A 203 15.18 5.17 0.66
C VAL A 203 16.60 5.41 1.15
N THR A 204 16.87 5.03 2.39
CA THR A 204 18.16 5.21 3.07
C THR A 204 18.78 3.88 3.50
N SER A 205 18.11 2.76 3.22
CA SER A 205 18.57 1.41 3.56
C SER A 205 19.57 0.84 2.56
N GLU A 206 19.78 1.49 1.42
CA GLU A 206 20.81 1.11 0.45
C GLU A 206 22.20 1.49 0.97
N PRO A 207 23.15 0.54 1.08
CA PRO A 207 24.46 0.81 1.67
C PRO A 207 25.32 1.82 0.90
N ASP A 208 25.22 1.82 -0.43
CA ASP A 208 26.05 2.65 -1.31
C ASP A 208 25.26 3.77 -1.99
N ALA A 209 24.00 3.98 -1.60
CA ALA A 209 23.16 5.01 -2.21
C ALA A 209 22.14 5.61 -1.25
N PHE A 210 21.95 6.91 -1.35
CA PHE A 210 20.74 7.58 -0.87
C PHE A 210 19.82 7.84 -2.06
N VAL A 211 18.55 7.41 -1.99
CA VAL A 211 17.62 7.59 -3.11
C VAL A 211 16.43 8.45 -2.72
N ALA A 212 16.37 9.65 -3.28
CA ALA A 212 15.23 10.55 -3.12
C ALA A 212 14.21 10.34 -4.25
N LEU A 213 12.98 9.99 -3.87
CA LEU A 213 11.89 9.65 -4.78
C LEU A 213 10.89 10.80 -4.85
N THR A 214 10.55 11.21 -6.07
CA THR A 214 9.40 12.08 -6.34
C THR A 214 8.45 11.38 -7.28
N THR A 215 7.29 10.98 -6.76
CA THR A 215 6.22 10.36 -7.53
C THR A 215 5.16 11.39 -7.86
N THR A 216 4.83 11.50 -9.14
CA THR A 216 3.78 12.38 -9.67
C THR A 216 2.68 11.50 -10.24
N VAL A 217 1.43 11.80 -9.91
CA VAL A 217 0.25 11.12 -10.45
C VAL A 217 -0.62 12.14 -11.16
N ALA A 218 -0.86 11.92 -12.45
CA ALA A 218 -1.61 12.82 -13.31
C ALA A 218 -2.51 12.03 -14.26
N LEU A 219 -3.40 12.75 -14.95
CA LEU A 219 -4.14 12.20 -16.07
C LEU A 219 -3.37 12.43 -17.37
N GLY A 220 -3.17 11.35 -18.13
CA GLY A 220 -2.64 11.40 -19.49
C GLY A 220 -3.66 11.98 -20.48
N SER A 221 -3.23 12.16 -21.72
CA SER A 221 -4.08 12.67 -22.82
C SER A 221 -5.27 11.76 -23.13
N ASP A 222 -5.15 10.46 -22.85
CA ASP A 222 -6.18 9.44 -22.99
C ASP A 222 -7.03 9.24 -21.73
N ASN A 223 -6.93 10.17 -20.76
CA ASN A 223 -7.56 10.08 -19.44
C ASN A 223 -7.12 8.83 -18.63
N CYS A 224 -5.98 8.21 -19.00
CA CYS A 224 -5.36 7.19 -18.16
C CYS A 224 -4.71 7.82 -16.94
N LEU A 225 -4.70 7.08 -15.84
CA LEU A 225 -3.92 7.43 -14.66
C LEU A 225 -2.45 7.10 -14.93
N VAL A 226 -1.61 8.13 -15.04
CA VAL A 226 -0.17 8.00 -15.29
C VAL A 226 0.59 8.34 -14.03
N VAL A 227 1.54 7.47 -13.67
CA VAL A 227 2.45 7.65 -12.55
C VAL A 227 3.85 7.85 -13.10
N THR A 228 4.46 8.97 -12.78
CA THR A 228 5.87 9.25 -13.09
C THR A 228 6.65 9.29 -11.78
N THR A 229 7.60 8.38 -11.60
CA THR A 229 8.51 8.39 -10.45
C THR A 229 9.89 8.80 -10.91
N ARG A 230 10.41 9.87 -10.31
CA ARG A 230 11.79 10.31 -10.48
C ARG A 230 12.62 9.83 -9.29
N HIS A 231 13.67 9.07 -9.57
CA HIS A 231 14.64 8.56 -8.62
C HIS A 231 15.91 9.40 -8.74
N ASN A 232 16.19 10.23 -7.74
CA ASN A 232 17.47 10.94 -7.66
C ASN A 232 18.37 10.10 -6.75
N VAL A 233 19.37 9.48 -7.35
CA VAL A 233 20.28 8.53 -6.72
C VAL A 233 21.57 9.27 -6.43
N TYR A 234 21.95 9.32 -5.16
CA TYR A 234 23.18 9.93 -4.67
C TYR A 234 24.07 8.80 -4.17
N TRP A 235 25.18 8.58 -4.84
CA TRP A 235 26.07 7.47 -4.56
C TRP A 235 27.10 7.83 -3.49
N SER A 236 27.47 6.86 -2.66
CA SER A 236 28.55 7.03 -1.69
C SER A 236 29.93 6.92 -2.36
N THR A 237 30.01 6.25 -3.51
CA THR A 237 31.22 6.10 -4.32
C THR A 237 30.95 6.46 -5.79
N PRO A 238 31.96 6.89 -6.56
CA PRO A 238 31.78 7.21 -7.98
C PRO A 238 31.34 5.99 -8.81
N HIS A 239 30.19 6.10 -9.46
CA HIS A 239 29.72 5.14 -10.46
C HIS A 239 29.80 5.77 -11.85
N HIS A 240 30.94 5.58 -12.50
CA HIS A 240 31.15 6.02 -13.88
C HIS A 240 30.46 5.02 -14.82
N HIS A 241 29.74 5.54 -15.82
CA HIS A 241 28.99 4.76 -16.83
C HIS A 241 27.63 4.14 -16.43
N PRO A 242 26.74 4.81 -15.67
CA PRO A 242 25.38 4.32 -15.50
C PRO A 242 24.66 4.25 -16.85
N GLY A 243 24.19 3.05 -17.21
CA GLY A 243 23.56 2.78 -18.51
C GLY A 243 24.50 2.32 -19.63
N ASP A 244 25.82 2.21 -19.42
CA ASP A 244 26.66 1.42 -20.35
C ASP A 244 26.38 -0.05 -20.10
N PHE A 245 25.70 -0.66 -21.07
CA PHE A 245 25.19 -2.01 -21.02
C PHE A 245 26.31 -3.07 -21.12
N SER A 246 27.18 -3.15 -20.13
CA SER A 246 28.06 -4.30 -19.96
C SER A 246 27.27 -5.46 -19.35
N ASP A 247 27.32 -6.65 -19.96
CA ASP A 247 26.58 -7.86 -19.56
C ASP A 247 27.16 -8.50 -18.29
N ASN A 248 27.45 -7.68 -17.28
CA ASN A 248 28.07 -8.12 -16.04
C ASN A 248 27.02 -8.10 -14.94
N ARG A 249 26.23 -9.18 -14.89
CA ARG A 249 25.24 -9.44 -13.83
C ARG A 249 25.83 -9.43 -12.42
N ALA A 250 27.16 -9.39 -12.25
CA ALA A 250 27.81 -9.32 -10.95
C ALA A 250 27.87 -7.90 -10.33
N ILE A 251 27.60 -6.82 -11.09
CA ILE A 251 27.90 -5.45 -10.64
C ILE A 251 26.97 -4.97 -9.51
N TYR A 252 25.68 -5.32 -9.54
CA TYR A 252 24.74 -4.90 -8.50
C TYR A 252 24.00 -6.09 -7.89
N ARG A 253 24.07 -6.23 -6.57
CA ARG A 253 23.25 -7.16 -5.79
C ARG A 253 22.58 -6.36 -4.69
N ALA A 254 21.25 -6.30 -4.73
CA ALA A 254 20.48 -5.65 -3.68
C ALA A 254 20.75 -6.38 -2.35
N PRO A 255 21.23 -5.69 -1.30
CA PRO A 255 21.39 -6.30 0.01
C PRO A 255 20.08 -6.89 0.54
N HIS A 256 20.21 -7.92 1.38
CA HIS A 256 19.06 -8.52 2.04
C HIS A 256 18.38 -7.52 2.98
N ASN A 257 17.05 -7.60 3.07
CA ASN A 257 16.23 -6.84 4.03
C ASN A 257 16.23 -5.31 3.88
N ILE A 258 16.52 -4.79 2.69
CA ILE A 258 16.41 -3.35 2.40
C ILE A 258 15.06 -3.00 1.78
N GLU A 259 14.65 -1.74 1.92
CA GLU A 259 13.49 -1.24 1.19
C GLU A 259 13.77 -1.26 -0.31
N SER A 260 12.89 -1.90 -1.08
CA SER A 260 13.12 -2.05 -2.50
C SER A 260 12.89 -0.76 -3.28
N ILE A 261 13.76 -0.49 -4.25
CA ILE A 261 13.70 0.68 -5.12
C ILE A 261 13.21 0.24 -6.50
N PHE A 262 11.89 0.12 -6.65
CA PHE A 262 11.30 -0.32 -7.91
C PHE A 262 11.01 0.81 -8.88
N ALA A 263 11.17 0.51 -10.17
CA ALA A 263 10.57 1.30 -11.25
C ALA A 263 9.16 0.79 -11.58
N CYS A 264 8.97 -0.54 -11.53
CA CYS A 264 7.68 -1.22 -11.66
C CYS A 264 7.76 -2.57 -10.92
N PRO A 265 6.66 -3.35 -10.79
CA PRO A 265 6.75 -4.64 -10.10
C PRO A 265 7.70 -5.64 -10.79
N HIS A 266 8.19 -5.39 -12.00
CA HIS A 266 9.08 -6.31 -12.74
C HIS A 266 10.53 -5.85 -12.85
N MET A 267 10.85 -4.62 -12.39
CA MET A 267 12.17 -4.01 -12.56
C MET A 267 12.60 -3.20 -11.34
N HIS A 268 13.80 -3.49 -10.85
CA HIS A 268 14.49 -2.71 -9.84
C HIS A 268 15.21 -1.53 -10.52
N ALA A 269 15.02 -0.31 -10.01
CA ALA A 269 15.46 0.90 -10.68
C ALA A 269 17.00 1.03 -10.67
N LEU A 270 17.65 0.64 -9.56
CA LEU A 270 19.11 0.64 -9.48
C LEU A 270 19.73 -0.47 -10.34
N ALA A 271 19.15 -1.67 -10.36
CA ALA A 271 19.66 -2.76 -11.18
C ALA A 271 19.62 -2.40 -12.67
N TRP A 272 18.56 -1.69 -13.09
CA TRP A 272 18.45 -1.14 -14.44
C TRP A 272 19.54 -0.12 -14.75
N LEU A 273 19.94 0.75 -13.79
CA LEU A 273 21.08 1.66 -13.99
C LEU A 273 22.41 0.94 -14.23
N TYR A 274 22.60 -0.23 -13.62
CA TYR A 274 23.76 -1.09 -13.83
C TYR A 274 23.66 -1.97 -15.08
N GLY A 275 22.69 -1.70 -15.96
CA GLY A 275 22.51 -2.46 -17.20
C GLY A 275 22.04 -3.91 -16.98
N GLN A 276 21.60 -4.28 -15.77
CA GLN A 276 21.19 -5.65 -15.53
C GLN A 276 19.81 -5.92 -16.10
N TYR A 277 19.77 -6.84 -17.07
CA TYR A 277 18.54 -7.20 -17.75
C TYR A 277 17.66 -8.12 -16.91
N SER A 278 16.49 -7.62 -16.52
CA SER A 278 15.38 -8.49 -16.17
C SER A 278 14.91 -9.20 -17.44
N ARG A 279 14.63 -10.50 -17.36
CA ARG A 279 14.00 -11.29 -18.46
C ARG A 279 12.67 -10.72 -19.00
N PHE A 280 12.15 -9.69 -18.33
CA PHE A 280 10.94 -8.98 -18.66
C PHE A 280 11.17 -7.68 -19.46
N LEU A 281 12.42 -7.32 -19.78
CA LEU A 281 12.73 -6.21 -20.69
C LEU A 281 12.60 -6.72 -22.13
N VAL A 282 11.71 -6.08 -22.90
CA VAL A 282 11.58 -6.34 -24.36
C VAL A 282 12.42 -5.32 -25.15
N HIS A 283 12.70 -4.16 -24.53
CA HIS A 283 13.60 -3.12 -25.03
C HIS A 283 14.35 -2.51 -23.84
N GLU A 284 15.55 -1.93 -24.06
CA GLU A 284 16.41 -1.31 -23.03
C GLU A 284 15.66 -0.39 -22.07
N LYS A 285 14.63 0.31 -22.57
CA LYS A 285 13.89 1.34 -21.83
C LYS A 285 12.45 0.94 -21.50
N ARG A 286 12.01 -0.29 -21.76
CA ARG A 286 10.59 -0.68 -21.60
C ARG A 286 10.38 -2.06 -21.01
N CYS A 287 9.52 -2.11 -20.00
CA CYS A 287 8.96 -3.34 -19.47
C CYS A 287 8.06 -4.03 -20.50
N GLY A 288 8.35 -5.27 -20.86
CA GLY A 288 7.49 -6.10 -21.71
C GLY A 288 6.19 -6.57 -21.07
N VAL A 289 6.07 -6.46 -19.74
CA VAL A 289 4.89 -6.98 -19.02
C VAL A 289 3.88 -5.88 -18.71
N CYS A 290 4.31 -4.73 -18.18
CA CYS A 290 3.41 -3.66 -17.71
C CYS A 290 3.60 -2.31 -18.43
N ASP A 291 4.31 -2.32 -19.56
CA ASP A 291 4.54 -1.15 -20.41
C ASP A 291 5.24 0.04 -19.73
N THR A 292 5.79 -0.15 -18.52
CA THR A 292 6.58 0.87 -17.84
C THR A 292 7.79 1.24 -18.67
N THR A 293 8.01 2.54 -18.86
CA THR A 293 9.22 3.06 -19.51
C THR A 293 10.19 3.60 -18.47
N LEU A 294 11.49 3.45 -18.73
CA LEU A 294 12.56 4.00 -17.91
C LEU A 294 13.49 4.83 -18.77
N ASN A 295 13.90 5.98 -18.24
CA ASN A 295 14.87 6.86 -18.88
C ASN A 295 15.89 7.34 -17.86
N LEU A 296 17.16 7.32 -18.24
CA LEU A 296 18.21 8.07 -17.54
C LEU A 296 18.11 9.52 -18.01
N LEU A 297 17.73 10.42 -17.10
CA LEU A 297 17.57 11.84 -17.40
C LEU A 297 18.88 12.62 -17.26
N HIS A 298 19.72 12.20 -16.30
CA HIS A 298 20.94 12.91 -15.96
C HIS A 298 21.91 11.97 -15.23
N SER A 299 23.19 12.14 -15.47
CA SER A 299 24.27 11.62 -14.63
C SER A 299 25.36 12.68 -14.55
N THR A 300 25.95 12.85 -13.38
CA THR A 300 27.11 13.72 -13.20
C THR A 300 28.38 13.04 -13.72
N GLY A 301 29.34 13.83 -14.19
CA GLY A 301 30.62 13.31 -14.71
C GLY A 301 31.49 12.66 -13.64
N ASP A 302 31.34 13.09 -12.38
CA ASP A 302 31.99 12.48 -11.22
C ASP A 302 31.35 11.15 -10.78
N GLY A 303 30.25 10.72 -11.42
CA GLY A 303 29.56 9.47 -11.09
C GLY A 303 28.86 9.45 -9.74
N LEU A 304 28.75 10.57 -9.01
CA LEU A 304 28.16 10.63 -7.67
C LEU A 304 26.65 10.86 -7.66
N HIS A 305 26.06 11.25 -8.79
CA HIS A 305 24.62 11.50 -8.87
C HIS A 305 24.03 11.07 -10.21
N SER A 306 22.92 10.34 -10.14
CA SER A 306 22.18 9.88 -11.31
C SER A 306 20.68 10.09 -11.11
N VAL A 307 19.96 10.39 -12.20
CA VAL A 307 18.52 10.62 -12.17
C VAL A 307 17.82 9.67 -13.13
N ILE A 308 17.03 8.75 -12.60
CA ILE A 308 16.14 7.89 -13.38
C ILE A 308 14.73 8.48 -13.35
N GLN A 309 14.00 8.32 -14.45
CA GLN A 309 12.57 8.51 -14.49
C GLN A 309 11.88 7.25 -14.99
N ALA A 310 10.98 6.71 -14.17
CA ALA A 310 10.07 5.65 -14.54
C ALA A 310 8.67 6.21 -14.79
N GLU A 311 8.04 5.85 -15.90
CA GLU A 311 6.66 6.21 -16.21
C GLU A 311 5.79 4.97 -16.37
N ARG A 312 4.66 4.95 -15.65
CA ARG A 312 3.73 3.83 -15.57
C ARG A 312 2.34 4.31 -15.96
N ASN A 313 1.80 3.77 -17.05
CA ASN A 313 0.40 3.98 -17.40
C ASN A 313 -0.45 2.90 -16.69
N LEU A 314 -1.22 3.31 -15.68
CA LEU A 314 -2.08 2.41 -14.90
C LEU A 314 -3.44 2.14 -15.58
N GLY A 315 -3.68 2.72 -16.75
CA GLY A 315 -4.92 2.60 -17.52
C GLY A 315 -6.02 3.58 -17.10
N ILE A 316 -7.18 3.45 -17.74
CA ILE A 316 -8.38 4.23 -17.44
C ILE A 316 -9.07 3.65 -16.20
N MET A 317 -9.46 4.52 -15.27
CA MET A 317 -10.17 4.14 -14.06
C MET A 317 -11.69 4.26 -14.27
N TYR A 318 -12.41 3.14 -14.17
CA TYR A 318 -13.87 3.12 -14.29
C TYR A 318 -14.51 2.80 -12.94
N ASN A 319 -15.61 3.48 -12.62
CA ASN A 319 -16.40 3.18 -11.43
C ASN A 319 -17.56 2.20 -11.71
N ASN A 320 -17.60 1.59 -12.90
CA ASN A 320 -18.74 0.78 -13.30
C ASN A 320 -18.56 -0.70 -12.93
N LEU A 321 -19.19 -1.09 -11.82
CA LEU A 321 -19.21 -2.47 -11.32
C LEU A 321 -20.07 -3.42 -12.20
N SER A 322 -20.90 -2.91 -13.10
CA SER A 322 -21.91 -3.71 -13.82
C SER A 322 -21.41 -4.42 -15.08
N LYS A 323 -20.20 -4.13 -15.56
CA LYS A 323 -19.61 -4.81 -16.72
C LYS A 323 -18.64 -5.91 -16.26
N PRO A 324 -18.76 -7.16 -16.74
CA PRO A 324 -17.78 -8.21 -16.46
C PRO A 324 -16.37 -7.73 -16.85
N TRP A 325 -15.51 -7.56 -15.86
CA TRP A 325 -14.24 -6.81 -15.92
C TRP A 325 -13.15 -7.44 -16.79
N VAL A 326 -13.39 -8.65 -17.32
CA VAL A 326 -12.39 -9.51 -17.95
C VAL A 326 -11.95 -9.02 -19.34
N GLN A 327 -12.55 -7.97 -19.91
CA GLN A 327 -12.25 -7.57 -21.30
C GLN A 327 -11.90 -6.10 -21.56
N SER A 328 -11.87 -5.22 -20.55
CA SER A 328 -11.40 -3.85 -20.80
C SER A 328 -9.86 -3.81 -20.77
N GLY A 329 -9.20 -3.34 -21.82
CA GLY A 329 -7.73 -3.18 -21.83
C GLY A 329 -7.19 -2.28 -20.70
N CYS A 330 -8.07 -1.54 -20.03
CA CYS A 330 -7.74 -0.62 -18.94
C CYS A 330 -7.46 -1.34 -17.61
N SER A 331 -8.28 -2.34 -17.23
CA SER A 331 -8.03 -3.15 -16.02
C SER A 331 -6.77 -4.00 -16.16
N LEU A 332 -6.45 -4.43 -17.38
CA LEU A 332 -5.23 -5.17 -17.68
C LEU A 332 -3.96 -4.38 -17.36
N ARG A 333 -3.91 -3.07 -17.63
CA ARG A 333 -2.74 -2.23 -17.31
C ARG A 333 -2.50 -2.11 -15.81
N TRP A 334 -3.56 -1.90 -15.03
CA TRP A 334 -3.47 -1.91 -13.57
C TRP A 334 -3.00 -3.28 -13.06
N TRP A 335 -3.60 -4.36 -13.56
CA TRP A 335 -3.30 -5.74 -13.18
C TRP A 335 -1.85 -6.14 -13.50
N LYS A 336 -1.34 -5.69 -14.66
CA LYS A 336 0.07 -5.84 -15.05
C LYS A 336 0.98 -5.00 -14.15
N SER A 337 0.55 -3.81 -13.76
CA SER A 337 1.29 -2.91 -12.87
C SER A 337 1.19 -3.30 -11.39
N SER A 338 0.35 -4.28 -11.05
CA SER A 338 0.14 -4.70 -9.67
C SER A 338 1.16 -5.72 -9.22
N ARG A 339 1.61 -5.59 -7.98
CA ARG A 339 2.49 -6.58 -7.38
C ARG A 339 1.68 -7.84 -7.04
N ARG A 340 2.35 -8.99 -7.13
CA ARG A 340 1.77 -10.29 -6.82
C ARG A 340 2.64 -11.07 -5.87
N PRO A 341 2.02 -11.85 -4.99
CA PRO A 341 2.65 -12.98 -4.36
C PRO A 341 3.54 -13.80 -5.31
N GLY A 342 4.82 -13.95 -4.96
CA GLY A 342 5.79 -14.78 -5.66
C GLY A 342 6.26 -14.22 -6.99
N ASN A 343 6.18 -12.89 -7.19
CA ASN A 343 6.62 -12.22 -8.41
C ASN A 343 8.05 -12.66 -8.76
N PRO A 344 8.30 -13.17 -9.97
CA PRO A 344 9.62 -13.71 -10.32
C PRO A 344 10.76 -12.70 -10.21
N MET A 345 10.47 -11.40 -10.32
CA MET A 345 11.45 -10.36 -10.09
C MET A 345 12.01 -10.45 -8.66
N GLU A 346 11.17 -10.67 -7.65
CA GLU A 346 11.66 -10.78 -6.26
C GLU A 346 12.56 -12.00 -6.06
N ARG A 347 12.23 -13.12 -6.71
CA ARG A 347 13.10 -14.31 -6.67
C ARG A 347 14.45 -14.06 -7.32
N LEU A 348 14.44 -13.43 -8.49
CA LEU A 348 15.67 -13.12 -9.22
C LEU A 348 16.58 -12.16 -8.45
N TRP A 349 16.01 -11.18 -7.75
CA TRP A 349 16.79 -10.14 -7.08
C TRP A 349 17.10 -10.42 -5.61
N TYR A 350 16.25 -11.19 -4.91
CA TYR A 350 16.38 -11.40 -3.46
C TYR A 350 16.51 -12.88 -3.03
N GLU A 351 16.19 -13.87 -3.90
CA GLU A 351 16.40 -15.29 -3.56
C GLU A 351 17.74 -15.87 -4.06
N TRP A 352 18.37 -15.28 -5.09
CA TRP A 352 19.67 -15.75 -5.60
C TRP A 352 20.81 -15.67 -4.59
N SER A 353 20.62 -14.92 -3.51
CA SER A 353 21.58 -14.76 -2.42
C SER A 353 21.30 -15.67 -1.21
N ARG A 354 20.38 -16.66 -1.34
CA ARG A 354 20.15 -17.73 -0.36
C ARG A 354 20.99 -18.99 -0.55
N TRP A 355 21.80 -19.06 -1.61
CA TRP A 355 22.70 -20.19 -1.84
C TRP A 355 24.15 -19.71 -1.60
N PRO A 356 24.86 -20.31 -0.63
CA PRO A 356 26.27 -19.98 -0.35
C PRO A 356 27.19 -20.30 -1.52
#